data_AF-A0AA88S0T4-F1
#
_entry.id   AF-A0AA88S0T4-F1
#
_cell.length_a   1.000
_cell.length_b   1.000
_cell.length_c   1.000
_cell.angle_alpha   90.00
_cell.angle_beta   90.00
_cell.angle_gamma   90.00
#
_symmetry.space_group_name_H-M   'P 1'
#
loop_
_entity.id
_entity.type
_entity.pdbx_description
1 polymer ?
#
loop_
_entity_poly.entity_id
_entity_poly.type
_entity_poly.pdbx_seq_one_letter_code
_entity_poly.pdbx_strand_id
1 'polypeptide(L)'
;MQLATSEQKLFGTMFLTLTLLRKGIPGKQWIGKYRRPRQITWQMERNTLKHLEREAENEYWISRAYMTPEQEYCHAAERRAQNWLKIKEASFSKFPEHKYMTDHLNHLKISKTWSS
;
A
#
# COMPACT_ATOMS: atom_id res chain seq x y z
N MET A 1 -4.97 -70.57 6.74
CA MET A 1 -3.61 -70.29 6.22
C MET A 1 -3.67 -68.99 5.43
N GLN A 2 -2.99 -67.98 5.96
CA GLN A 2 -2.69 -66.62 5.46
C GLN A 2 -3.16 -66.22 4.03
N LEU A 3 -4.14 -65.32 3.94
CA LEU A 3 -4.40 -64.49 2.76
C LEU A 3 -4.71 -63.03 3.17
N ALA A 4 -3.81 -62.43 3.95
CA ALA A 4 -3.94 -61.03 4.35
C ALA A 4 -2.56 -60.39 4.60
N THR A 5 -1.66 -60.37 3.60
CA THR A 5 -0.33 -59.75 3.76
C THR A 5 0.23 -59.04 2.52
N SER A 6 -0.53 -58.90 1.42
CA SER A 6 -0.04 -58.21 0.21
C SER A 6 -0.50 -56.75 0.07
N GLU A 7 -1.72 -56.40 0.46
CA GLU A 7 -2.25 -55.04 0.27
C GLU A 7 -1.72 -54.01 1.27
N GLN A 8 -1.48 -54.43 2.52
CA GLN A 8 -0.86 -53.55 3.53
C GLN A 8 0.60 -53.20 3.21
N LYS A 9 1.28 -54.04 2.41
CA LYS A 9 2.68 -53.83 2.03
C LYS A 9 2.84 -52.73 0.98
N LEU A 10 1.86 -52.56 0.09
CA LEU A 10 1.87 -51.55 -0.98
C LEU A 10 1.54 -50.13 -0.48
N PHE A 11 0.57 -50.00 0.44
CA PHE A 11 0.22 -48.71 1.07
C PHE A 11 1.37 -48.16 1.94
N GLY A 12 2.06 -49.03 2.69
CA GLY A 12 3.22 -48.65 3.50
C GLY A 12 4.42 -48.16 2.67
N THR A 13 4.68 -48.77 1.52
CA THR A 13 5.79 -48.38 0.62
C THR A 13 5.57 -47.05 -0.09
N MET A 14 4.34 -46.72 -0.50
CA MET A 14 4.03 -45.43 -1.14
C MET A 14 4.04 -44.27 -0.13
N PHE A 15 3.65 -44.51 1.13
CA PHE A 15 3.65 -43.47 2.17
C PHE A 15 5.07 -43.17 2.71
N LEU A 16 5.91 -44.20 2.89
CA LEU A 16 7.32 -43.99 3.27
C LEU A 16 8.13 -43.28 2.18
N THR A 17 7.87 -43.59 0.90
CA THR A 17 8.59 -42.95 -0.21
C THR A 17 8.19 -41.48 -0.40
N LEU A 18 6.91 -41.12 -0.21
CA LEU A 18 6.47 -39.71 -0.25
C LEU A 18 7.01 -38.86 0.90
N THR A 19 7.18 -39.47 2.08
CA THR A 19 7.70 -38.77 3.28
C THR A 19 9.23 -38.62 3.24
N LEU A 20 9.96 -39.61 2.71
CA LEU A 20 11.42 -39.58 2.59
C LEU A 20 11.94 -38.73 1.41
N LEU A 21 11.19 -38.64 0.30
CA LEU A 21 11.60 -37.91 -0.92
C LEU A 21 10.89 -36.55 -1.09
N ARG A 22 10.68 -35.81 0.00
CA ARG A 22 10.21 -34.41 -0.10
C ARG A 22 11.26 -33.59 -0.85
N LYS A 23 10.98 -33.23 -2.10
CA LYS A 23 11.70 -32.24 -2.91
C LYS A 23 11.58 -30.86 -2.26
N GLY A 24 12.36 -30.63 -1.20
CA GLY A 24 12.52 -29.33 -0.56
C GLY A 24 13.43 -28.45 -1.40
N ILE A 25 13.10 -27.16 -1.52
CA ILE A 25 13.99 -26.18 -2.15
C ILE A 25 15.02 -25.78 -1.10
N PRO A 26 16.32 -25.92 -1.38
CA PRO A 26 17.35 -25.61 -0.39
C PRO A 26 17.40 -24.10 -0.10
N GLY A 27 17.47 -23.73 1.17
CA GLY A 27 17.60 -22.33 1.60
C GLY A 27 16.32 -21.48 1.42
N LYS A 28 16.48 -20.17 1.16
CA LYS A 28 15.37 -19.23 1.00
C LYS A 28 14.70 -19.39 -0.37
N GLN A 29 13.40 -19.63 -0.41
CA GLN A 29 12.66 -20.01 -1.63
C GLN A 29 12.78 -19.03 -2.82
N TRP A 30 12.93 -17.72 -2.56
CA TRP A 30 12.88 -16.67 -3.60
C TRP A 30 14.24 -16.00 -3.88
N ILE A 31 15.32 -16.47 -3.25
CA ILE A 31 16.65 -15.84 -3.29
C ILE A 31 17.72 -16.92 -3.46
N GLY A 32 18.90 -16.58 -4.01
CA GLY A 32 20.03 -17.51 -4.17
C GLY A 32 20.01 -18.28 -5.50
N LYS A 33 20.83 -19.33 -5.59
CA LYS A 33 21.05 -20.13 -6.82
C LYS A 33 19.88 -21.06 -7.15
N TYR A 34 19.35 -21.76 -6.14
CA TYR A 34 18.27 -22.74 -6.32
C TYR A 34 16.97 -22.17 -5.76
N ARG A 35 16.19 -21.49 -6.60
CA ARG A 35 14.91 -20.85 -6.24
C ARG A 35 13.71 -21.70 -6.64
N ARG A 36 12.54 -21.37 -6.11
CA ARG A 36 11.27 -21.94 -6.57
C ARG A 36 10.93 -21.40 -7.97
N PRO A 37 10.73 -22.25 -8.99
CA PRO A 37 10.22 -21.78 -10.27
C PRO A 37 8.78 -21.27 -10.09
N ARG A 38 8.52 -20.04 -10.51
CA ARG A 38 7.18 -19.44 -10.53
C ARG A 38 6.68 -19.47 -11.97
N GLN A 39 5.70 -20.32 -12.24
CA GLN A 39 5.05 -20.36 -13.55
C GLN A 39 4.18 -19.12 -13.74
N ILE A 40 4.15 -18.62 -14.96
CA ILE A 40 3.24 -17.54 -15.35
C ILE A 40 1.86 -18.17 -15.52
N THR A 41 0.86 -17.60 -14.84
CA THR A 41 -0.52 -18.03 -15.00
C THR A 41 -1.20 -17.16 -16.05
N TRP A 42 -2.20 -17.71 -16.73
CA TRP A 42 -3.03 -16.96 -17.68
C TRP A 42 -3.60 -15.64 -17.08
N GLN A 43 -3.95 -15.64 -15.78
CA GLN A 43 -4.44 -14.45 -15.10
C GLN A 43 -3.39 -13.34 -15.06
N MET A 44 -2.11 -13.69 -14.86
CA MET A 44 -1.02 -12.72 -14.89
C MET A 44 -0.88 -12.11 -16.28
N GLU A 45 -0.92 -12.93 -17.33
CA GLU A 45 -0.85 -12.48 -18.73
C GLU A 45 -2.02 -11.55 -19.09
N ARG A 46 -3.25 -11.96 -18.74
CA ARG A 46 -4.45 -11.14 -18.94
C ARG A 46 -4.34 -9.78 -18.23
N ASN A 47 -3.88 -9.79 -16.98
CA ASN A 47 -3.73 -8.55 -16.21
C ASN A 47 -2.68 -7.65 -16.84
N THR A 48 -1.54 -8.20 -17.28
CA THR A 48 -0.52 -7.41 -17.98
C THR A 48 -1.05 -6.79 -19.27
N LEU A 49 -1.81 -7.53 -20.09
CA LEU A 49 -2.42 -6.99 -21.30
C LEU A 49 -3.37 -5.83 -20.98
N LYS A 50 -4.23 -5.97 -19.97
CA LYS A 50 -5.13 -4.89 -19.53
C LYS A 50 -4.38 -3.64 -19.04
N HIS A 51 -3.18 -3.81 -18.49
CA HIS A 51 -2.34 -2.68 -18.10
C HIS A 51 -1.72 -2.00 -19.33
N LEU A 52 -1.20 -2.78 -20.28
CA LEU A 52 -0.63 -2.27 -21.53
C LEU A 52 -1.67 -1.52 -22.37
N GLU A 53 -2.90 -2.04 -22.46
CA GLU A 53 -4.01 -1.35 -23.14
C GLU A 53 -4.29 0.02 -22.52
N ARG A 54 -4.30 0.11 -21.19
CA ARG A 54 -4.48 1.38 -20.48
C ARG A 54 -3.33 2.34 -20.68
N GLU A 55 -2.09 1.83 -20.72
CA GLU A 55 -0.91 2.65 -21.00
C GLU A 55 -0.98 3.22 -22.42
N ALA A 56 -1.36 2.42 -23.42
CA ALA A 56 -1.56 2.88 -24.79
C ALA A 56 -2.67 3.95 -24.90
N GLU A 57 -3.78 3.76 -24.18
CA GLU A 57 -4.83 4.79 -24.09
C GLU A 57 -4.30 6.09 -23.47
N ASN A 58 -3.55 6.00 -22.37
CA ASN A 58 -2.97 7.15 -21.70
C ASN A 58 -1.99 7.91 -22.61
N GLU A 59 -1.13 7.19 -23.34
CA GLU A 59 -0.20 7.77 -24.31
C GLU A 59 -0.94 8.57 -25.39
N TYR A 60 -2.04 8.03 -25.92
CA TYR A 60 -2.87 8.73 -26.90
C TYR A 60 -3.43 10.06 -26.36
N TRP A 61 -3.82 10.11 -25.08
CA TRP A 61 -4.34 11.33 -24.46
C TRP A 61 -3.24 12.34 -24.12
N ILE A 62 -2.08 11.87 -23.64
CA ILE A 62 -0.96 12.74 -23.24
C ILE A 62 -0.20 13.30 -24.45
N SER A 63 -0.23 12.62 -25.59
CA SER A 63 0.50 13.02 -26.81
C SER A 63 0.10 14.38 -27.39
N ARG A 64 -1.08 14.91 -27.06
CA ARG A 64 -1.64 16.14 -27.64
C ARG A 64 -1.79 17.23 -26.58
N ALA A 65 -0.70 17.92 -26.31
CA ALA A 65 -0.69 19.08 -25.43
C ALA A 65 -1.51 20.24 -26.03
N TYR A 66 -2.22 20.98 -25.18
CA TYR A 66 -3.03 22.13 -25.59
C TYR A 66 -2.20 23.40 -25.83
N MET A 67 -1.15 23.61 -25.02
CA MET A 67 -0.24 24.75 -25.12
C MET A 67 1.18 24.27 -25.44
N THR A 68 1.96 25.09 -26.14
CA THR A 68 3.39 24.86 -26.29
C THR A 68 4.13 25.22 -24.99
N PRO A 69 5.33 24.68 -24.74
CA PRO A 69 6.12 25.00 -23.54
C PRO A 69 6.40 26.50 -23.39
N GLU A 70 6.53 27.22 -24.51
CA GLU A 70 6.73 28.67 -24.54
C GLU A 70 5.49 29.43 -24.04
N GLN A 71 4.29 28.96 -24.38
CA GLN A 71 3.03 29.55 -23.91
C GLN A 71 2.75 29.24 -22.44
N GLU A 72 3.15 28.06 -21.97
CA GLU A 72 2.97 27.68 -20.57
C GLU A 72 3.89 28.49 -19.63
N TYR A 73 5.01 29.00 -20.16
CA TYR A 73 6.03 29.71 -19.40
C TYR A 73 5.42 30.87 -18.60
N CYS A 74 5.62 30.82 -17.28
CA CYS A 74 5.17 31.83 -16.31
C CYS A 74 3.66 32.12 -16.21
N HIS A 75 2.77 31.44 -16.94
CA HIS A 75 1.32 31.76 -16.94
C HIS A 75 0.68 31.69 -15.54
N ALA A 76 1.19 30.85 -14.65
CA ALA A 76 0.68 30.64 -13.28
C ALA A 76 1.65 31.08 -12.17
N ALA A 77 2.69 31.86 -12.50
CA ALA A 77 3.72 32.26 -11.53
C ALA A 77 3.15 33.08 -10.36
N GLU A 78 2.33 34.08 -10.64
CA GLU A 78 1.72 34.96 -9.64
C GLU A 78 0.84 34.18 -8.65
N ARG A 79 -0.02 33.29 -9.18
CA ARG A 79 -0.87 32.42 -8.35
C ARG A 79 -0.04 31.52 -7.42
N ARG A 80 1.05 30.95 -7.92
CA ARG A 80 1.95 30.13 -7.08
C ARG A 80 2.63 30.97 -6.01
N ALA A 81 3.07 32.19 -6.33
CA ALA A 81 3.67 33.11 -5.36
C ALA A 81 2.67 33.52 -4.27
N GLN A 82 1.43 33.84 -4.63
CA GLN A 82 0.37 34.15 -3.65
C GLN A 82 0.05 32.95 -2.75
N ASN A 83 -0.05 31.75 -3.32
CA ASN A 83 -0.27 30.53 -2.53
C ASN A 83 0.88 30.30 -1.55
N TRP A 84 2.12 30.53 -1.98
CA TRP A 84 3.29 30.41 -1.12
C TRP A 84 3.27 31.43 0.03
N LEU A 85 2.94 32.70 -0.24
CA LEU A 85 2.81 33.72 0.80
C LEU A 85 1.73 33.35 1.82
N LYS A 86 0.58 32.85 1.38
CA LYS A 86 -0.49 32.37 2.27
C LYS A 86 -0.04 31.23 3.16
N ILE A 87 0.72 30.27 2.63
CA ILE A 87 1.28 29.16 3.43
C ILE A 87 2.26 29.69 4.46
N LYS A 88 3.13 30.64 4.07
CA LYS A 88 4.10 31.27 4.97
C LYS A 88 3.39 32.04 6.10
N GLU A 89 2.37 32.81 5.76
CA GLU A 89 1.54 33.55 6.73
C GLU A 89 0.82 32.60 7.68
N ALA A 90 0.17 31.55 7.17
CA ALA A 90 -0.50 30.55 8.00
C ALA A 90 0.47 29.83 8.95
N SER A 91 1.67 29.51 8.48
CA SER A 91 2.72 28.93 9.32
C SER A 91 3.23 29.92 10.38
N PHE A 92 3.34 31.19 10.03
CA PHE A 92 3.77 32.24 10.96
C PHE A 92 2.70 32.51 12.03
N SER A 93 1.42 32.55 11.64
CA SER A 93 0.28 32.76 12.54
C SER A 93 -0.04 31.57 13.44
N LYS A 94 0.68 30.45 13.33
CA LYS A 94 0.50 29.26 14.18
C LYS A 94 1.10 29.49 15.57
N PHE A 95 0.39 30.24 16.39
CA PHE A 95 0.72 30.45 17.80
C PHE A 95 -0.21 29.66 18.73
N PRO A 96 0.23 29.33 19.97
CA PRO A 96 -0.66 28.77 20.98
C PRO A 96 -1.85 29.69 21.25
N GLU A 97 -3.01 29.09 21.51
CA GLU A 97 -4.22 29.84 21.83
C GLU A 97 -4.06 30.68 23.11
N HIS A 98 -4.74 31.82 23.15
CA HIS A 98 -4.79 32.67 24.32
C HIS A 98 -5.51 31.96 25.48
N LYS A 99 -4.94 32.04 26.67
CA LYS A 99 -5.54 31.49 27.90
C LYS A 99 -6.21 32.63 28.67
N TYR A 100 -7.50 32.47 28.99
CA TYR A 100 -8.26 33.49 29.72
C TYR A 100 -8.42 33.11 31.19
N MET A 101 -8.25 34.10 32.08
CA MET A 101 -8.43 33.92 33.52
C MET A 101 -9.87 33.51 33.87
N THR A 102 -10.85 33.92 33.06
CA THR A 102 -12.26 33.54 33.20
C THR A 102 -12.46 32.04 33.15
N ASP A 103 -11.72 31.31 32.30
CA ASP A 103 -11.86 29.86 32.16
C ASP A 103 -11.39 29.15 33.43
N HIS A 104 -10.30 29.65 34.02
CA HIS A 104 -9.78 29.17 35.30
C HIS A 104 -10.73 29.47 36.46
N LEU A 105 -11.29 30.68 36.52
CA LEU A 105 -12.22 31.07 37.60
C LEU A 105 -13.59 30.41 37.47
N ASN A 106 -14.04 30.11 36.25
CA ASN A 106 -15.29 29.38 36.02
C ASN A 106 -15.23 27.96 36.61
N HIS A 107 -14.05 27.33 36.65
CA HIS A 107 -13.88 26.02 37.28
C HIS A 107 -14.25 26.02 38.77
N LEU A 108 -14.07 27.14 39.48
CA LEU A 108 -14.43 27.27 40.90
C LEU A 108 -15.94 27.22 41.14
N LYS A 109 -16.77 27.41 40.10
CA LYS A 109 -18.24 27.36 40.22
C LYS A 109 -18.77 25.94 40.39
N ILE A 110 -17.95 24.90 40.27
CA ILE A 110 -18.36 23.49 40.42
C ILE A 110 -18.89 23.20 41.83
N SER A 111 -18.37 23.87 42.86
CA SER A 111 -18.82 23.71 44.24
C SER A 111 -20.05 24.56 44.60
N LYS A 112 -20.68 25.23 43.62
CA LYS A 112 -21.83 26.11 43.87
C LYS A 112 -23.10 25.28 44.06
N THR A 113 -23.61 25.22 45.29
CA THR A 113 -24.89 24.59 45.64
C THR A 113 -25.97 25.65 45.94
N TRP A 114 -27.23 25.25 45.90
CA TRP A 114 -28.37 26.09 46.32
C TRP A 114 -28.50 26.05 47.85
N SER A 115 -29.01 27.12 48.47
CA SER A 115 -29.36 27.13 49.90
C SER A 115 -30.55 26.21 50.15
N SER A 116 -30.43 25.29 51.12
CA SER A 116 -31.55 24.53 51.66
C SER A 116 -32.47 25.40 52.50
#